data_AF-B3SAL6-F1
#
_entry.id   AF-B3SAL6-F1
#
_cell.length_a   1.000
_cell.length_b   1.000
_cell.length_c   1.000
_cell.angle_alpha   90.00
_cell.angle_beta   90.00
_cell.angle_gamma   90.00
#
_symmetry.space_group_name_H-M   'P 1'
#
loop_
_entity.id
_entity.type
_entity.pdbx_description
1 polymer ?
#
loop_
_entity_poly.entity_id
_entity_poly.type
_entity_poly.pdbx_seq_one_letter_code
_entity_poly.pdbx_strand_id
1 'polypeptide(L)'
;CTCSYGYYGNRCQYQKNPCISNPCYNYGTCIIQNGTGYYAYKYRCECPYGYYGSRCQYPINECHSSRCRHNGTCTDNVDGYACNCLVGYTGNQCETNINECSSNPCLYGGTCQDQIDSYRCNCPFDRTGIYCETGIDNGNVCRINSSVCINGGTCIPLGVYNYTCNCTAKTYGSNCQYDIDECQSSPCRHNGTCTNNVDSYACNCLVGYTGNQCETNINECSSNPCLYGGTCQDQIDSYRCNCPFDRTGIYCETDITECQALPCQNNGTCTENMNDYKCNCPLGYSGDQCETNINECSSNPCLYDGTCHDQTNGYTCICPFDRTGIYCETGIDNSTFNSLCKNGGICIALGVYNYTCNCTVKTYGNNCQYEISRCASNPCQH
;
A
#
# COMPACT_ATOMS: atom_id res chain seq x y z
N CYS A 1 -40.28 98.47 -95.27
CA CYS A 1 -40.76 97.75 -94.08
C CYS A 1 -39.79 96.62 -93.76
N THR A 2 -39.34 96.50 -92.52
CA THR A 2 -38.63 95.31 -92.06
C THR A 2 -39.65 94.28 -91.59
N CYS A 3 -39.47 93.03 -91.97
CA CYS A 3 -40.34 91.96 -91.48
C CYS A 3 -40.16 91.79 -89.97
N SER A 4 -41.28 91.53 -89.28
CA SER A 4 -41.25 91.10 -87.89
C SER A 4 -40.38 89.86 -87.74
N TYR A 5 -39.70 89.76 -86.59
CA TYR A 5 -38.76 88.68 -86.33
C TYR A 5 -39.45 87.30 -86.48
N GLY A 6 -38.89 86.43 -87.33
CA GLY A 6 -39.46 85.10 -87.63
C GLY A 6 -40.18 84.96 -88.97
N TYR A 7 -40.31 86.04 -89.75
CA TYR A 7 -40.89 86.04 -91.11
C TYR A 7 -39.91 86.57 -92.15
N TYR A 8 -40.08 86.18 -93.41
CA TYR A 8 -39.25 86.61 -94.54
C TYR A 8 -40.04 86.65 -95.85
N GLY A 9 -39.41 87.22 -96.89
CA GLY A 9 -40.05 87.48 -98.19
C GLY A 9 -40.35 88.96 -98.39
N ASN A 10 -40.63 89.34 -99.64
CA ASN A 10 -40.90 90.73 -100.05
C ASN A 10 -42.15 91.34 -99.40
N ARG A 11 -43.05 90.51 -98.87
CA ARG A 11 -44.23 90.92 -98.08
C ARG A 11 -44.30 90.24 -96.71
N CYS A 12 -43.19 89.66 -96.24
CA CYS A 12 -43.14 88.91 -94.98
C CYS A 12 -44.13 87.72 -94.93
N GLN A 13 -44.43 87.13 -96.08
CA GLN A 13 -45.45 86.09 -96.25
C GLN A 13 -44.94 84.68 -95.89
N TYR A 14 -43.63 84.47 -95.77
CA TYR A 14 -43.06 83.17 -95.44
C TYR A 14 -42.58 83.14 -94.00
N GLN A 15 -42.94 82.09 -93.27
CA GLN A 15 -42.48 81.86 -91.90
C GLN A 15 -41.11 81.18 -91.91
N LYS A 16 -40.18 81.68 -91.10
CA LYS A 16 -38.84 81.08 -90.96
C LYS A 16 -38.99 79.78 -90.16
N ASN A 17 -38.55 78.66 -90.74
CA ASN A 17 -38.45 77.40 -90.01
C ASN A 17 -37.27 77.48 -89.03
N PRO A 18 -37.52 77.44 -87.70
CA PRO A 18 -36.46 77.58 -86.70
C PRO A 18 -35.46 76.42 -86.71
N CYS A 19 -35.85 75.23 -87.20
CA CYS A 19 -34.99 74.04 -87.25
C CYS A 19 -33.94 74.07 -88.38
N ILE A 20 -34.04 74.98 -89.37
CA ILE A 20 -33.05 75.09 -90.46
C ILE A 20 -31.63 75.39 -89.93
N SER A 21 -31.53 76.06 -88.79
CA SER A 21 -30.25 76.40 -88.15
C SER A 21 -29.61 75.26 -87.36
N ASN A 22 -30.20 74.06 -87.37
CA ASN A 22 -29.83 72.92 -86.51
C ASN A 22 -29.59 73.34 -85.05
N PRO A 23 -30.62 73.89 -84.38
CA PRO A 23 -30.43 74.47 -83.07
C PRO A 23 -30.20 73.42 -81.96
N CYS A 24 -30.50 72.14 -82.20
CA CYS A 24 -30.28 71.06 -81.23
C CYS A 24 -28.84 70.54 -81.30
N TYR A 25 -28.16 70.47 -80.16
CA TYR A 25 -26.81 69.94 -80.04
C TYR A 25 -26.83 68.41 -79.87
N ASN A 26 -25.65 67.78 -79.94
CA ASN A 26 -25.44 66.35 -79.66
C ASN A 26 -26.40 65.42 -80.41
N TYR A 27 -26.61 65.68 -81.71
CA TYR A 27 -27.51 64.91 -82.57
C TYR A 27 -28.99 64.91 -82.15
N GLY A 28 -29.41 65.89 -81.34
CA GLY A 28 -30.81 66.04 -80.94
C GLY A 28 -31.74 66.36 -82.11
N THR A 29 -32.95 65.79 -82.07
CA THR A 29 -33.93 65.94 -83.14
C THR A 29 -34.72 67.24 -82.93
N CYS A 30 -34.68 68.14 -83.91
CA CYS A 30 -35.42 69.40 -83.86
C CYS A 30 -36.87 69.21 -84.32
N ILE A 31 -37.81 69.59 -83.45
CA ILE A 31 -39.25 69.44 -83.70
C ILE A 31 -39.91 70.81 -83.67
N ILE A 32 -40.59 71.15 -84.77
CA ILE A 32 -41.33 72.40 -84.91
C ILE A 32 -42.61 72.30 -84.07
N GLN A 33 -42.87 73.33 -83.27
CA GLN A 33 -44.10 73.48 -82.49
C GLN A 33 -44.80 74.79 -82.86
N ASN A 34 -46.13 74.79 -82.75
CA ASN A 34 -46.91 76.01 -82.93
C ASN A 34 -46.69 76.95 -81.73
N GLY A 35 -46.27 78.18 -82.02
CA GLY A 35 -46.07 79.20 -81.01
C GLY A 35 -47.37 79.94 -80.68
N THR A 36 -47.51 80.39 -79.44
CA THR A 36 -48.54 81.36 -79.04
C THR A 36 -47.87 82.71 -78.78
N GLY A 37 -48.36 83.77 -79.44
CA GLY A 37 -47.85 85.15 -79.33
C GLY A 37 -47.05 85.64 -80.55
N TYR A 38 -46.02 86.46 -80.32
CA TYR A 38 -45.24 87.20 -81.34
C TYR A 38 -44.47 86.30 -82.35
N TYR A 39 -44.35 84.99 -82.10
CA TYR A 39 -43.64 84.02 -82.96
C TYR A 39 -44.62 82.92 -83.43
N ALA A 40 -44.72 82.69 -84.74
CA ALA A 40 -45.62 81.65 -85.30
C ALA A 40 -45.13 80.22 -85.09
N TYR A 41 -43.82 79.97 -85.19
CA TYR A 41 -43.22 78.67 -84.91
C TYR A 41 -42.17 78.78 -83.82
N LYS A 42 -42.24 77.87 -82.85
CA LYS A 42 -41.20 77.58 -81.88
C LYS A 42 -40.58 76.22 -82.22
N TYR A 43 -39.45 75.89 -81.61
CA TYR A 43 -38.88 74.55 -81.71
C TYR A 43 -38.68 73.98 -80.31
N ARG A 44 -38.74 72.65 -80.21
CA ARG A 44 -38.17 71.91 -79.09
C ARG A 44 -37.16 70.90 -79.63
N CYS A 45 -36.19 70.56 -78.82
CA CYS A 45 -35.27 69.48 -79.11
C CYS A 45 -35.68 68.23 -78.34
N GLU A 46 -35.83 67.11 -79.04
CA GLU A 46 -35.89 65.80 -78.40
C GLU A 46 -34.47 65.25 -78.30
N CYS A 47 -34.02 65.09 -77.06
CA CYS A 47 -32.64 64.72 -76.77
C CYS A 47 -32.44 63.21 -76.88
N PRO A 48 -31.32 62.76 -77.47
CA PRO A 48 -30.93 61.37 -77.40
C PRO A 48 -30.68 60.96 -75.94
N TYR A 49 -30.72 59.65 -75.66
CA TYR A 49 -30.38 59.13 -74.34
C TYR A 49 -28.99 59.62 -73.90
N GLY A 50 -28.85 59.97 -72.62
CA GLY A 50 -27.63 60.55 -72.05
C GLY A 50 -27.46 62.08 -72.18
N TYR A 51 -28.41 62.82 -72.75
CA TYR A 51 -28.35 64.29 -72.85
C TYR A 51 -29.63 64.98 -72.37
N TYR A 52 -29.49 66.18 -71.79
CA TYR A 52 -30.58 67.00 -71.30
C TYR A 52 -30.38 68.50 -71.60
N GLY A 53 -31.39 69.29 -71.24
CA GLY A 53 -31.46 70.72 -71.52
C GLY A 53 -32.32 71.04 -72.75
N SER A 54 -32.74 72.30 -72.86
CA SER A 54 -33.70 72.75 -73.88
C SER A 54 -33.23 72.58 -75.34
N ARG A 55 -31.92 72.39 -75.54
CA ARG A 55 -31.25 72.17 -76.83
C ARG A 55 -30.35 70.95 -76.81
N CYS A 56 -30.50 70.05 -75.82
CA CYS A 56 -29.66 68.86 -75.64
C CYS A 56 -28.18 69.16 -75.47
N GLN A 57 -27.87 70.32 -74.90
CA GLN A 57 -26.52 70.85 -74.79
C GLN A 57 -25.72 70.28 -73.62
N TYR A 58 -26.37 69.61 -72.66
CA TYR A 58 -25.71 69.10 -71.47
C TYR A 58 -25.75 67.56 -71.44
N PRO A 59 -24.63 66.86 -71.26
CA PRO A 59 -24.66 65.43 -70.95
C PRO A 59 -25.30 65.21 -69.57
N ILE A 60 -26.13 64.19 -69.42
CA ILE A 60 -26.59 63.72 -68.12
C ILE A 60 -25.37 63.18 -67.38
N ASN A 61 -25.29 63.43 -66.07
CA ASN A 61 -24.29 62.82 -65.21
C ASN A 61 -24.96 61.72 -64.40
N GLU A 62 -24.84 60.48 -64.86
CA GLU A 62 -25.45 59.29 -64.25
C GLU A 62 -24.80 58.94 -62.89
N CYS A 63 -23.63 59.50 -62.58
CA CYS A 63 -22.88 59.29 -61.35
C CYS A 63 -23.36 60.11 -60.14
N HIS A 64 -24.22 61.12 -60.33
CA HIS A 64 -24.72 61.98 -59.24
C HIS A 64 -25.60 61.23 -58.21
N SER A 65 -26.07 60.01 -58.53
CA SER A 65 -26.98 59.24 -57.66
C SER A 65 -26.30 58.11 -56.85
N SER A 66 -24.98 58.13 -56.66
CA SER A 66 -24.23 57.12 -55.87
C SER A 66 -24.53 55.66 -56.30
N ARG A 67 -24.44 55.37 -57.60
CA ARG A 67 -24.83 54.05 -58.15
C ARG A 67 -23.84 52.92 -57.90
N CYS A 68 -22.57 53.26 -57.70
CA CYS A 68 -21.52 52.28 -57.39
C CYS A 68 -21.51 52.01 -55.88
N ARG A 69 -21.73 50.75 -55.50
CA ARG A 69 -21.68 50.28 -54.11
C ARG A 69 -20.24 50.06 -53.66
N HIS A 70 -20.07 49.84 -52.35
CA HIS A 70 -18.77 49.56 -51.71
C HIS A 70 -17.66 50.54 -52.12
N ASN A 71 -18.00 51.84 -52.19
CA ASN A 71 -17.09 52.92 -52.57
C ASN A 71 -16.41 52.77 -53.95
N GLY A 72 -17.03 52.03 -54.87
CA GLY A 72 -16.60 52.00 -56.27
C GLY A 72 -16.59 53.39 -56.91
N THR A 73 -15.63 53.66 -57.78
CA THR A 73 -15.51 54.96 -58.48
C THR A 73 -16.39 54.97 -59.71
N CYS A 74 -17.31 55.92 -59.81
CA CYS A 74 -18.20 56.06 -60.95
C CYS A 74 -17.56 56.90 -62.05
N THR A 75 -17.57 56.39 -63.28
CA THR A 75 -17.20 57.14 -64.49
C THR A 75 -18.42 57.32 -65.37
N ASP A 76 -18.68 58.58 -65.72
CA ASP A 76 -19.79 59.01 -66.55
C ASP A 76 -19.50 58.75 -68.03
N ASN A 77 -20.40 58.08 -68.74
CA ASN A 77 -20.25 57.74 -70.15
C ASN A 77 -21.41 58.32 -70.96
N VAL A 78 -21.17 58.62 -72.24
CA VAL A 78 -22.23 59.04 -73.16
C VAL A 78 -23.18 57.85 -73.37
N ASP A 79 -24.35 57.88 -72.72
CA ASP A 79 -25.37 56.80 -72.66
C ASP A 79 -25.18 55.75 -71.53
N GLY A 80 -24.58 56.13 -70.40
CA GLY A 80 -24.58 55.29 -69.21
C GLY A 80 -23.50 55.63 -68.19
N TYR A 81 -23.23 54.70 -67.27
CA TYR A 81 -22.15 54.83 -66.30
C TYR A 81 -21.37 53.52 -66.21
N ALA A 82 -20.11 53.60 -65.82
CA ALA A 82 -19.32 52.44 -65.44
C ALA A 82 -18.82 52.61 -64.01
N CYS A 83 -18.83 51.51 -63.25
CA CYS A 83 -18.28 51.46 -61.91
C CYS A 83 -16.93 50.76 -61.92
N ASN A 84 -15.89 51.47 -61.50
CA ASN A 84 -14.60 50.88 -61.20
C ASN A 84 -14.63 50.38 -59.77
N CYS A 85 -14.73 49.06 -59.61
CA CYS A 85 -14.83 48.43 -58.31
C CYS A 85 -13.48 48.45 -57.59
N LEU A 86 -13.55 48.65 -56.27
CA LEU A 86 -12.41 48.40 -55.41
C LEU A 86 -12.07 46.90 -55.43
N VAL A 87 -10.80 46.59 -55.14
CA VAL A 87 -10.32 45.20 -55.01
C VAL A 87 -11.22 44.42 -54.03
N GLY A 88 -11.50 43.15 -54.34
CA GLY A 88 -12.46 42.31 -53.62
C GLY A 88 -13.94 42.44 -54.07
N TYR A 89 -14.31 43.36 -54.96
CA TYR A 89 -15.71 43.51 -55.42
C TYR A 89 -15.88 43.35 -56.93
N THR A 90 -17.05 42.85 -57.35
CA THR A 90 -17.44 42.67 -58.75
C THR A 90 -18.93 42.99 -58.96
N GLY A 91 -19.37 42.96 -60.22
CA GLY A 91 -20.71 43.36 -60.64
C GLY A 91 -20.73 44.74 -61.31
N ASN A 92 -21.86 45.08 -61.95
CA ASN A 92 -21.98 46.33 -62.71
C ASN A 92 -22.13 47.57 -61.80
N GLN A 93 -22.47 47.35 -60.54
CA GLN A 93 -22.56 48.35 -59.48
C GLN A 93 -21.59 48.04 -58.33
N CYS A 94 -20.63 47.12 -58.51
CA CYS A 94 -19.74 46.63 -57.45
C CYS A 94 -20.50 46.04 -56.25
N GLU A 95 -21.65 45.42 -56.52
CA GLU A 95 -22.60 44.93 -55.53
C GLU A 95 -22.23 43.57 -54.94
N THR A 96 -21.34 42.82 -55.60
CA THR A 96 -21.00 41.44 -55.24
C THR A 96 -19.61 41.38 -54.64
N ASN A 97 -19.47 40.81 -53.43
CA ASN A 97 -18.15 40.44 -52.91
C ASN A 97 -17.60 39.29 -53.76
N ILE A 98 -16.36 39.38 -54.19
CA ILE A 98 -15.66 38.25 -54.78
C ILE A 98 -15.52 37.19 -53.69
N ASN A 99 -15.78 35.93 -54.02
CA ASN A 99 -15.62 34.83 -53.08
C ASN A 99 -14.26 34.16 -53.33
N GLU A 100 -13.22 34.59 -52.61
CA GLU A 100 -11.86 34.06 -52.76
C GLU A 100 -11.77 32.58 -52.35
N CYS A 101 -12.69 32.10 -51.51
CA CYS A 101 -12.79 30.69 -51.12
C CYS A 101 -13.23 29.75 -52.24
N SER A 102 -13.81 30.26 -53.34
CA SER A 102 -14.24 29.44 -54.49
C SER A 102 -13.09 28.68 -55.16
N SER A 103 -11.85 29.15 -54.97
CA SER A 103 -10.63 28.51 -55.47
C SER A 103 -10.15 27.33 -54.60
N ASN A 104 -10.82 27.05 -53.48
CA ASN A 104 -10.42 26.09 -52.46
C ASN A 104 -8.97 26.28 -51.97
N PRO A 105 -8.60 27.46 -51.46
CA PRO A 105 -7.21 27.77 -51.14
C PRO A 105 -6.70 27.09 -49.86
N CYS A 106 -7.58 26.63 -48.97
CA CYS A 106 -7.19 25.98 -47.72
C CYS A 106 -6.92 24.49 -47.94
N LEU A 107 -5.70 24.05 -47.62
CA LEU A 107 -5.25 22.68 -47.81
C LEU A 107 -5.61 21.77 -46.63
N TYR A 108 -5.51 20.45 -46.85
CA TYR A 108 -5.56 19.42 -45.81
C TYR A 108 -6.75 19.50 -44.84
N GLY A 109 -7.94 19.83 -45.35
CA GLY A 109 -9.17 19.88 -44.55
C GLY A 109 -9.40 21.20 -43.80
N GLY A 110 -8.63 22.25 -44.08
CA GLY A 110 -8.90 23.59 -43.59
C GLY A 110 -10.22 24.16 -44.10
N THR A 111 -10.95 24.87 -43.24
CA THR A 111 -12.21 25.54 -43.63
C THR A 111 -11.91 26.97 -44.05
N CYS A 112 -12.30 27.34 -45.28
CA CYS A 112 -12.10 28.68 -45.81
C CYS A 112 -13.21 29.63 -45.35
N GLN A 113 -12.81 30.83 -44.92
CA GLN A 113 -13.71 31.93 -44.59
C GLN A 113 -13.41 33.11 -45.51
N ASP A 114 -14.43 33.52 -46.27
CA ASP A 114 -14.40 34.66 -47.17
C ASP A 114 -14.26 35.98 -46.40
N GLN A 115 -13.44 36.89 -46.92
CA GLN A 115 -13.25 38.24 -46.40
C GLN A 115 -13.22 39.23 -47.58
N ILE A 116 -13.10 40.53 -47.32
CA ILE A 116 -13.03 41.52 -48.40
C ILE A 116 -11.59 41.57 -48.91
N ASP A 117 -11.37 41.26 -50.19
CA ASP A 117 -10.04 41.21 -50.85
C ASP A 117 -9.05 40.21 -50.21
N SER A 118 -9.57 39.26 -49.42
CA SER A 118 -8.76 38.25 -48.74
C SER A 118 -9.60 37.06 -48.30
N TYR A 119 -8.94 36.03 -47.80
CA TYR A 119 -9.60 34.90 -47.15
C TYR A 119 -8.80 34.48 -45.92
N ARG A 120 -9.47 33.77 -45.02
CA ARG A 120 -8.85 33.18 -43.84
C ARG A 120 -9.09 31.68 -43.81
N CYS A 121 -8.02 30.90 -43.72
CA CYS A 121 -8.10 29.47 -43.48
C CYS A 121 -8.17 29.18 -41.97
N ASN A 122 -9.22 28.48 -41.54
CA ASN A 122 -9.30 27.88 -40.22
C ASN A 122 -8.71 26.47 -40.30
N CYS A 123 -7.48 26.32 -39.80
CA CYS A 123 -6.74 25.07 -39.88
C CYS A 123 -7.20 24.05 -38.82
N PRO A 124 -7.18 22.73 -39.15
CA PRO A 124 -7.30 21.66 -38.17
C PRO A 124 -6.21 21.73 -37.09
N PHE A 125 -6.43 21.08 -35.95
CA PHE A 125 -5.57 21.19 -34.75
C PHE A 125 -4.11 20.74 -34.95
N ASP A 126 -3.83 19.99 -36.02
CA ASP A 126 -2.51 19.45 -36.38
C ASP A 126 -1.83 20.24 -37.51
N ARG A 127 -2.40 21.36 -37.96
CA ARG A 127 -1.91 22.14 -39.11
C ARG A 127 -1.74 23.63 -38.78
N THR A 128 -0.78 24.27 -39.43
CA THR A 128 -0.52 25.72 -39.37
C THR A 128 -0.08 26.25 -40.74
N GLY A 129 0.15 27.56 -40.84
CA GLY A 129 0.40 28.26 -42.11
C GLY A 129 -0.83 28.98 -42.65
N ILE A 130 -0.62 29.87 -43.63
CA ILE A 130 -1.69 30.71 -44.21
C ILE A 130 -2.70 29.84 -44.98
N TYR A 131 -2.24 28.74 -45.55
CA TYR A 131 -3.03 27.79 -46.34
C TYR A 131 -3.20 26.43 -45.63
N CYS A 132 -2.86 26.33 -44.34
CA CYS A 132 -2.80 25.07 -43.58
C CYS A 132 -1.82 24.03 -44.15
N GLU A 133 -0.82 24.50 -44.89
CA GLU A 133 0.17 23.70 -45.61
C GLU A 133 1.19 23.03 -44.70
N THR A 134 1.43 23.60 -43.51
CA THR A 134 2.47 23.13 -42.59
C THR A 134 1.86 22.19 -41.56
N GLY A 135 2.35 20.95 -41.48
CA GLY A 135 2.08 20.06 -40.36
C GLY A 135 2.72 20.61 -39.08
N ILE A 136 1.99 20.60 -37.96
CA ILE A 136 2.57 20.91 -36.65
C ILE A 136 3.36 19.67 -36.18
N ASP A 137 4.49 19.40 -36.83
CA ASP A 137 5.38 18.28 -36.48
C ASP A 137 6.45 18.64 -35.44
N ASN A 138 6.45 19.86 -34.87
CA ASN A 138 7.55 20.33 -33.99
C ASN A 138 7.09 21.18 -32.81
N GLY A 139 6.27 20.63 -31.92
CA GLY A 139 6.00 21.31 -30.65
C GLY A 139 5.61 20.43 -29.48
N ASN A 140 4.92 19.30 -29.72
CA ASN A 140 4.46 18.49 -28.61
C ASN A 140 5.64 18.03 -27.72
N VAL A 141 5.75 18.66 -26.54
CA VAL A 141 6.83 18.44 -25.58
C VAL A 141 6.89 16.97 -25.17
N CYS A 142 5.73 16.29 -25.09
CA CYS A 142 5.66 14.86 -24.80
C CYS A 142 6.26 13.96 -25.90
N ARG A 143 6.35 14.44 -27.16
CA ARG A 143 7.01 13.72 -28.26
C ARG A 143 8.48 14.09 -28.41
N ILE A 144 8.83 15.35 -28.19
CA ILE A 144 10.21 15.88 -28.39
C ILE A 144 11.10 15.55 -27.18
N ASN A 145 10.54 15.64 -25.98
CA ASN A 145 11.21 15.27 -24.73
C ASN A 145 10.31 14.28 -23.98
N SER A 146 10.36 13.02 -24.42
CA SER A 146 9.56 11.93 -23.86
C SER A 146 9.84 11.66 -22.37
N SER A 147 10.93 12.20 -21.82
CA SER A 147 11.33 12.07 -20.41
C SER A 147 11.04 13.32 -19.57
N VAL A 148 10.23 14.27 -20.07
CA VAL A 148 9.88 15.50 -19.33
C VAL A 148 9.12 15.20 -18.02
N CYS A 149 8.26 14.19 -18.03
CA CYS A 149 7.65 13.63 -16.83
C CYS A 149 8.51 12.46 -16.37
N ILE A 150 9.12 12.59 -15.19
CA ILE A 150 10.01 11.55 -14.64
C ILE A 150 9.26 10.64 -13.67
N ASN A 151 9.93 9.61 -13.15
CA ASN A 151 9.40 8.68 -12.15
C ASN A 151 8.05 8.03 -12.52
N GLY A 152 7.91 7.62 -13.79
CA GLY A 152 6.69 6.94 -14.27
C GLY A 152 5.51 7.87 -14.58
N GLY A 153 5.69 9.20 -14.46
CA GLY A 153 4.67 10.18 -14.82
C GLY A 153 4.27 10.12 -16.30
N THR A 154 2.96 10.27 -16.57
CA THR A 154 2.43 10.29 -17.94
C THR A 154 2.31 11.73 -18.44
N CYS A 155 2.95 12.03 -19.58
CA CYS A 155 2.88 13.36 -20.19
C CYS A 155 1.57 13.56 -20.96
N ILE A 156 0.86 14.64 -20.65
CA ILE A 156 -0.41 15.02 -21.29
C ILE A 156 -0.20 16.36 -22.04
N PRO A 157 -0.34 16.39 -23.38
CA PRO A 157 -0.20 17.61 -24.16
C PRO A 157 -1.41 18.53 -23.98
N LEU A 158 -1.17 19.80 -23.66
CA LEU A 158 -2.18 20.87 -23.55
C LEU A 158 -2.04 21.94 -24.65
N GLY A 159 -1.06 21.79 -25.54
CA GLY A 159 -0.79 22.68 -26.67
C GLY A 159 0.60 22.47 -27.27
N VAL A 160 1.02 23.39 -28.13
CA VAL A 160 2.30 23.32 -28.88
C VAL A 160 3.53 23.46 -27.97
N TYR A 161 3.44 24.16 -26.83
CA TYR A 161 4.53 24.23 -25.84
C TYR A 161 4.05 23.96 -24.41
N ASN A 162 2.78 23.57 -24.26
CA ASN A 162 2.15 23.41 -22.97
C ASN A 162 1.86 21.94 -22.72
N TYR A 163 2.20 21.47 -21.54
CA TYR A 163 2.00 20.09 -21.12
C TYR A 163 1.69 20.07 -19.63
N THR A 164 1.12 18.96 -19.18
CA THR A 164 1.03 18.64 -17.77
C THR A 164 1.47 17.20 -17.57
N CYS A 165 2.06 16.91 -16.42
CA CYS A 165 2.41 15.55 -16.03
C CYS A 165 1.36 15.00 -15.09
N ASN A 166 0.77 13.86 -15.45
CA ASN A 166 -0.03 13.07 -14.53
C ASN A 166 0.90 12.13 -13.76
N CYS A 167 1.15 12.45 -12.50
CA CYS A 167 2.05 11.68 -11.65
C CYS A 167 1.40 10.40 -11.15
N THR A 168 2.24 9.41 -10.82
CA THR A 168 1.79 8.20 -10.11
C THR A 168 1.34 8.59 -8.69
N ALA A 169 0.63 7.69 -8.00
CA ALA A 169 0.15 7.95 -6.64
C ALA A 169 1.27 8.24 -5.61
N LYS A 170 2.53 7.98 -5.98
CA LYS A 170 3.69 8.03 -5.10
C LYS A 170 4.72 9.08 -5.50
N THR A 171 4.39 9.93 -6.47
CA THR A 171 5.28 11.00 -6.95
C THR A 171 4.52 12.32 -7.05
N TYR A 172 5.23 13.44 -6.96
CA TYR A 172 4.61 14.77 -7.01
C TYR A 172 5.53 15.84 -7.62
N GLY A 173 4.96 17.02 -7.85
CA GLY A 173 5.62 18.14 -8.54
C GLY A 173 5.18 18.28 -9.98
N SER A 174 5.56 19.38 -10.63
CA SER A 174 5.15 19.72 -11.99
C SER A 174 5.60 18.70 -13.05
N ASN A 175 6.73 18.03 -12.81
CA ASN A 175 7.32 17.02 -13.67
C ASN A 175 7.42 15.65 -12.98
N CYS A 176 6.67 15.45 -11.88
CA CYS A 176 6.73 14.25 -11.03
C CYS A 176 8.13 13.98 -10.45
N GLN A 177 8.89 15.05 -10.21
CA GLN A 177 10.30 14.96 -9.85
C GLN A 177 10.56 14.59 -8.39
N TYR A 178 9.56 14.76 -7.54
CA TYR A 178 9.67 14.45 -6.13
C TYR A 178 9.03 13.11 -5.85
N ASP A 179 9.81 12.26 -5.20
CA ASP A 179 9.38 10.96 -4.73
C ASP A 179 8.82 11.08 -3.31
N ILE A 180 7.77 10.32 -3.01
CA ILE A 180 7.22 10.26 -1.65
C ILE A 180 8.03 9.25 -0.85
N ASP A 181 8.66 9.70 0.23
CA ASP A 181 9.37 8.80 1.15
C ASP A 181 8.38 7.94 1.94
N GLU A 182 8.12 6.73 1.46
CA GLU A 182 7.16 5.82 2.09
C GLU A 182 7.70 5.22 3.39
N CYS A 183 9.01 5.25 3.60
CA CYS A 183 9.64 4.76 4.82
C CYS A 183 9.33 5.62 6.05
N GLN A 184 8.88 6.88 5.87
CA GLN A 184 8.39 7.72 6.96
C GLN A 184 7.21 7.09 7.73
N SER A 185 6.45 6.23 7.07
CA SER A 185 5.31 5.53 7.67
C SER A 185 5.70 4.23 8.40
N SER A 186 6.98 3.86 8.39
CA SER A 186 7.51 2.59 8.93
C SER A 186 6.73 1.36 8.42
N PRO A 187 6.66 1.12 7.10
CA PRO A 187 5.81 0.07 6.53
C PRO A 187 6.34 -1.35 6.77
N CYS A 188 7.64 -1.52 7.03
CA CYS A 188 8.26 -2.83 7.24
C CYS A 188 8.00 -3.35 8.67
N ARG A 189 7.42 -4.54 8.77
CA ARG A 189 7.12 -5.23 10.03
C ARG A 189 8.34 -5.96 10.58
N HIS A 190 8.21 -6.42 11.83
CA HIS A 190 9.22 -7.23 12.53
C HIS A 190 10.64 -6.63 12.47
N ASN A 191 10.74 -5.30 12.59
CA ASN A 191 12.01 -4.54 12.51
C ASN A 191 12.78 -4.73 11.19
N GLY A 192 12.09 -5.03 10.09
CA GLY A 192 12.68 -4.99 8.75
C GLY A 192 13.20 -3.59 8.41
N THR A 193 14.29 -3.52 7.66
CA THR A 193 14.89 -2.25 7.24
C THR A 193 14.18 -1.73 5.98
N CYS A 194 13.62 -0.53 6.06
CA CYS A 194 12.97 0.11 4.91
C CYS A 194 13.98 0.84 4.04
N THR A 195 13.87 0.65 2.73
CA THR A 195 14.61 1.40 1.71
C THR A 195 13.62 2.09 0.79
N ASN A 196 13.70 3.42 0.74
CA ASN A 196 12.88 4.22 -0.14
C ASN A 196 13.46 4.20 -1.56
N ASN A 197 12.65 3.85 -2.54
CA ASN A 197 13.00 3.82 -3.96
C ASN A 197 12.10 4.80 -4.71
N VAL A 198 12.44 5.10 -5.96
CA VAL A 198 11.55 5.92 -6.79
C VAL A 198 10.26 5.17 -7.07
N ASP A 199 9.12 5.81 -6.80
CA ASP A 199 7.76 5.28 -7.00
C ASP A 199 7.49 3.97 -6.22
N SER A 200 8.30 3.64 -5.22
CA SER A 200 8.22 2.37 -4.49
C SER A 200 9.07 2.34 -3.22
N TYR A 201 8.84 1.36 -2.37
CA TYR A 201 9.75 1.03 -1.28
C TYR A 201 10.04 -0.46 -1.28
N ALA A 202 11.17 -0.84 -0.68
CA ALA A 202 11.51 -2.23 -0.44
C ALA A 202 11.85 -2.44 1.03
N CYS A 203 11.33 -3.52 1.60
CA CYS A 203 11.66 -3.97 2.94
C CYS A 203 12.71 -5.07 2.89
N ASN A 204 13.84 -4.84 3.54
CA ASN A 204 14.83 -5.88 3.81
C ASN A 204 14.45 -6.57 5.12
N CYS A 205 13.94 -7.80 5.00
CA CYS A 205 13.47 -8.57 6.14
C CYS A 205 14.62 -9.12 6.96
N LEU A 206 14.41 -9.20 8.27
CA LEU A 206 15.27 -9.99 9.14
C LEU A 206 15.11 -11.48 8.80
N VAL A 207 16.14 -12.26 9.12
CA VAL A 207 16.11 -13.73 9.01
C VAL A 207 14.89 -14.31 9.75
N GLY A 208 14.28 -15.35 9.18
CA GLY A 208 13.01 -15.91 9.63
C GLY A 208 11.74 -15.21 9.09
N TYR A 209 11.84 -14.06 8.41
CA TYR A 209 10.66 -13.36 7.86
C TYR A 209 10.69 -13.22 6.33
N THR A 210 9.50 -13.16 5.73
CA THR A 210 9.28 -12.97 4.30
C THR A 210 8.03 -12.12 4.02
N GLY A 211 7.80 -11.80 2.74
CA GLY A 211 6.74 -10.90 2.28
C GLY A 211 7.24 -9.48 1.98
N ASN A 212 6.41 -8.69 1.30
CA ASN A 212 6.79 -7.35 0.82
C ASN A 212 6.99 -6.35 1.97
N GLN A 213 6.33 -6.60 3.12
CA GLN A 213 6.45 -5.83 4.35
C GLN A 213 7.05 -6.66 5.48
N CYS A 214 7.68 -7.80 5.19
CA CYS A 214 8.20 -8.73 6.19
C CYS A 214 7.12 -9.23 7.16
N GLU A 215 5.88 -9.34 6.69
CA GLU A 215 4.69 -9.64 7.48
C GLU A 215 4.53 -11.12 7.81
N THR A 216 5.22 -11.99 7.09
CA THR A 216 5.04 -13.45 7.18
C THR A 216 6.23 -14.08 7.88
N ASN A 217 6.00 -14.86 8.94
CA ASN A 217 7.02 -15.76 9.48
C ASN A 217 7.26 -16.89 8.47
N ILE A 218 8.52 -17.17 8.17
CA ILE A 218 8.89 -18.37 7.42
C ILE A 218 8.51 -19.57 8.29
N ASN A 219 7.94 -20.59 7.67
CA ASN A 219 7.60 -21.81 8.39
C ASN A 219 8.69 -22.85 8.14
N GLU A 220 9.66 -22.95 9.04
CA GLU A 220 10.76 -23.91 8.93
C GLU A 220 10.29 -25.36 9.08
N CYS A 221 9.10 -25.59 9.65
CA CYS A 221 8.49 -26.92 9.70
C CYS A 221 7.94 -27.41 8.34
N SER A 222 7.83 -26.54 7.33
CA SER A 222 7.30 -26.90 6.01
C SER A 222 8.08 -28.00 5.29
N SER A 223 9.37 -28.14 5.60
CA SER A 223 10.23 -29.23 5.08
C SER A 223 10.12 -30.54 5.87
N ASN A 224 9.28 -30.61 6.90
CA ASN A 224 9.13 -31.74 7.82
C ASN A 224 10.48 -32.24 8.40
N PRO A 225 11.22 -31.40 9.13
CA PRO A 225 12.56 -31.75 9.60
C PRO A 225 12.59 -32.78 10.74
N CYS A 226 11.48 -32.98 11.46
CA CYS A 226 11.41 -33.92 12.58
C CYS A 226 11.15 -35.34 12.09
N LEU A 227 12.01 -36.28 12.49
CA LEU A 227 11.97 -37.68 12.09
C LEU A 227 11.11 -38.53 13.04
N TYR A 228 10.80 -39.74 12.59
CA TYR A 228 10.21 -40.83 13.40
C TYR A 228 8.97 -40.43 14.22
N GLY A 229 8.11 -39.57 13.68
CA GLY A 229 6.87 -39.14 14.32
C GLY A 229 7.02 -37.96 15.29
N GLY A 230 8.18 -37.31 15.33
CA GLY A 230 8.36 -36.04 16.04
C GLY A 230 7.44 -34.94 15.52
N THR A 231 6.86 -34.16 16.43
CA THR A 231 6.00 -33.02 16.07
C THR A 231 6.86 -31.77 15.95
N CYS A 232 6.85 -31.14 14.77
CA CYS A 232 7.57 -29.90 14.54
C CYS A 232 6.81 -28.68 15.09
N GLN A 233 7.53 -27.83 15.82
CA GLN A 233 7.06 -26.54 16.29
C GLN A 233 7.88 -25.43 15.63
N ASP A 234 7.18 -24.58 14.87
CA ASP A 234 7.73 -23.41 14.21
C ASP A 234 8.24 -22.38 15.22
N GLN A 235 9.37 -21.74 14.91
CA GLN A 235 9.94 -20.64 15.68
C GLN A 235 10.41 -19.54 14.71
N ILE A 236 11.07 -18.50 15.19
CA ILE A 236 11.59 -17.44 14.32
C ILE A 236 13.01 -17.83 13.90
N ASP A 237 13.26 -18.01 12.60
CA ASP A 237 14.57 -18.42 12.04
C ASP A 237 15.05 -19.79 12.56
N SER A 238 14.13 -20.59 13.12
CA SER A 238 14.44 -21.89 13.70
C SER A 238 13.18 -22.73 13.86
N TYR A 239 13.36 -23.98 14.27
CA TYR A 239 12.27 -24.87 14.66
C TYR A 239 12.69 -25.73 15.84
N ARG A 240 11.70 -26.32 16.51
CA ARG A 240 11.92 -27.30 17.57
C ARG A 240 11.16 -28.58 17.27
N CYS A 241 11.83 -29.71 17.34
CA CYS A 241 11.19 -31.01 17.31
C CYS A 241 10.80 -31.45 18.71
N ASN A 242 9.52 -31.74 18.92
CA ASN A 242 9.02 -32.40 20.11
C ASN A 242 9.02 -33.90 19.84
N CYS A 243 9.99 -34.60 20.44
CA CYS A 243 10.22 -36.02 20.19
C CYS A 243 9.26 -36.93 20.97
N PRO A 244 8.91 -38.09 20.40
CA PRO A 244 8.27 -39.18 21.15
C PRO A 244 9.11 -39.63 22.35
N PHE A 245 8.49 -40.35 23.29
CA PHE A 245 9.11 -40.72 24.57
C PHE A 245 10.36 -41.61 24.45
N ASP A 246 10.50 -42.30 23.32
CA ASP A 246 11.57 -43.24 22.99
C ASP A 246 12.66 -42.62 22.08
N ARG A 247 12.58 -41.31 21.80
CA ARG A 247 13.49 -40.62 20.87
C ARG A 247 14.08 -39.34 21.47
N THR A 248 15.29 -39.03 21.06
CA THR A 248 16.02 -37.81 21.41
C THR A 248 16.83 -37.29 20.21
N GLY A 249 17.51 -36.15 20.38
CA GLY A 249 18.22 -35.46 19.29
C GLY A 249 17.46 -34.25 18.75
N ILE A 250 18.12 -33.46 17.91
CA ILE A 250 17.54 -32.21 17.36
C ILE A 250 16.40 -32.51 16.38
N TYR A 251 16.51 -33.63 15.67
CA TYR A 251 15.55 -34.11 14.68
C TYR A 251 14.78 -35.35 15.17
N CYS A 252 14.90 -35.73 16.44
CA CYS A 252 14.38 -36.99 16.99
C CYS A 252 14.99 -38.23 16.34
N GLU A 253 16.22 -38.10 15.83
CA GLU A 253 16.96 -39.11 15.08
C GLU A 253 17.55 -40.22 15.94
N THR A 254 17.72 -39.96 17.25
CA THR A 254 18.41 -40.87 18.16
C THR A 254 17.39 -41.65 18.98
N ASP A 255 17.53 -42.97 19.05
CA ASP A 255 16.79 -43.81 20.00
C ASP A 255 17.26 -43.54 21.43
N ILE A 256 16.32 -43.34 22.35
CA ILE A 256 16.61 -43.38 23.78
C ILE A 256 16.80 -44.86 24.12
N THR A 257 18.04 -45.22 24.47
CA THR A 257 18.34 -46.59 24.88
C THR A 257 17.66 -46.90 26.22
N GLU A 258 17.45 -48.18 26.46
CA GLU A 258 16.66 -48.66 27.58
C GLU A 258 17.24 -48.21 28.93
N CYS A 259 18.57 -48.08 29.08
CA CYS A 259 19.15 -47.55 30.32
C CYS A 259 19.12 -46.01 30.42
N GLN A 260 19.05 -45.27 29.32
CA GLN A 260 18.90 -43.81 29.37
C GLN A 260 17.55 -43.38 29.93
N ALA A 261 16.52 -44.22 29.81
CA ALA A 261 15.22 -44.02 30.44
C ALA A 261 15.25 -44.20 31.98
N LEU A 262 16.40 -44.57 32.56
CA LEU A 262 16.60 -44.83 34.00
C LEU A 262 15.56 -45.81 34.59
N PRO A 263 15.40 -47.03 34.01
CA PRO A 263 14.36 -47.97 34.43
C PRO A 263 14.65 -48.61 35.80
N CYS A 264 15.90 -48.63 36.25
CA CYS A 264 16.30 -49.28 37.50
C CYS A 264 16.03 -48.37 38.71
N GLN A 265 15.16 -48.84 39.61
CA GLN A 265 14.81 -48.17 40.86
C GLN A 265 15.81 -48.51 41.97
N ASN A 266 15.64 -47.88 43.14
CA ASN A 266 16.44 -48.14 44.34
C ASN A 266 17.97 -48.10 44.12
N ASN A 267 18.43 -47.22 43.22
CA ASN A 267 19.84 -47.06 42.87
C ASN A 267 20.48 -48.29 42.19
N GLY A 268 19.68 -49.10 41.50
CA GLY A 268 20.16 -50.21 40.66
C GLY A 268 20.98 -49.73 39.47
N THR A 269 22.01 -50.51 39.10
CA THR A 269 22.87 -50.20 37.95
C THR A 269 22.30 -50.84 36.69
N CYS A 270 21.93 -50.01 35.70
CA CYS A 270 21.43 -50.49 34.42
C CYS A 270 22.57 -50.91 33.48
N THR A 271 22.38 -52.04 32.81
CA THR A 271 23.27 -52.52 31.73
C THR A 271 22.46 -52.74 30.46
N GLU A 272 22.93 -52.15 29.35
CA GLU A 272 22.32 -52.29 28.02
C GLU A 272 22.50 -53.72 27.49
N ASN A 273 21.43 -54.26 26.91
CA ASN A 273 21.42 -55.51 26.14
C ASN A 273 20.91 -55.23 24.71
N MET A 274 20.95 -56.24 23.84
CA MET A 274 20.49 -56.08 22.46
C MET A 274 18.95 -56.02 22.40
N ASN A 275 18.39 -54.80 22.30
CA ASN A 275 16.95 -54.47 22.38
C ASN A 275 16.30 -54.79 23.74
N ASP A 276 17.08 -54.71 24.83
CA ASP A 276 16.60 -54.95 26.20
C ASP A 276 17.54 -54.27 27.20
N TYR A 277 17.16 -54.22 28.47
CA TYR A 277 18.03 -53.80 29.56
C TYR A 277 18.06 -54.83 30.68
N LYS A 278 19.07 -54.72 31.54
CA LYS A 278 19.13 -55.48 32.79
C LYS A 278 19.48 -54.57 33.94
N CYS A 279 18.67 -54.59 34.99
CA CYS A 279 18.99 -53.93 36.24
C CYS A 279 19.78 -54.85 37.16
N ASN A 280 20.96 -54.41 37.56
CA ASN A 280 21.73 -55.06 38.62
C ASN A 280 21.34 -54.43 39.94
N CYS A 281 20.55 -55.17 40.71
CA CYS A 281 19.98 -54.69 41.96
C CYS A 281 21.02 -54.63 43.08
N PRO A 282 21.02 -53.55 43.89
CA PRO A 282 21.78 -53.53 45.12
C PRO A 282 21.29 -54.61 46.09
N LEU A 283 22.14 -54.98 47.03
CA LEU A 283 21.76 -55.93 48.08
C LEU A 283 20.51 -55.43 48.83
N GLY A 284 19.60 -56.35 49.16
CA GLY A 284 18.30 -56.04 49.77
C GLY A 284 17.17 -55.71 48.78
N TYR A 285 17.44 -55.66 47.47
CA TYR A 285 16.40 -55.41 46.44
C TYR A 285 16.36 -56.50 45.37
N SER A 286 15.17 -56.68 44.79
CA SER A 286 14.85 -57.69 43.77
C SER A 286 13.77 -57.17 42.81
N GLY A 287 13.43 -57.95 41.78
CA GLY A 287 12.56 -57.53 40.68
C GLY A 287 13.35 -57.08 39.45
N ASP A 288 12.68 -56.98 38.30
CA ASP A 288 13.34 -56.66 37.01
C ASP A 288 13.86 -55.21 36.97
N GLN A 289 13.23 -54.31 37.74
CA GLN A 289 13.63 -52.91 37.92
C GLN A 289 14.19 -52.63 39.31
N CYS A 290 14.49 -53.67 40.11
CA CYS A 290 14.91 -53.53 41.51
C CYS A 290 13.88 -52.83 42.40
N GLU A 291 12.61 -52.91 42.05
CA GLU A 291 11.48 -52.23 42.69
C GLU A 291 11.02 -52.90 44.00
N THR A 292 11.39 -54.17 44.21
CA THR A 292 10.92 -54.96 45.35
C THR A 292 11.99 -55.04 46.44
N ASN A 293 11.69 -54.55 47.64
CA ASN A 293 12.52 -54.79 48.82
C ASN A 293 12.43 -56.27 49.23
N ILE A 294 13.57 -56.92 49.45
CA ILE A 294 13.65 -58.30 49.92
C ILE A 294 13.25 -58.32 51.38
N ASN A 295 12.23 -59.11 51.72
CA ASN A 295 11.82 -59.27 53.11
C ASN A 295 12.68 -60.35 53.79
N GLU A 296 13.72 -59.95 54.52
CA GLU A 296 14.60 -60.89 55.22
C GLU A 296 13.95 -61.54 56.44
N CYS A 297 12.81 -61.03 56.93
CA CYS A 297 12.00 -61.69 57.95
C CYS A 297 11.24 -62.92 57.43
N SER A 298 11.12 -63.11 56.12
CA SER A 298 10.38 -64.24 55.51
C SER A 298 10.94 -65.61 55.90
N SER A 299 12.22 -65.71 56.23
CA SER A 299 12.85 -66.94 56.73
C SER A 299 12.63 -67.21 58.22
N ASN A 300 11.85 -66.37 58.92
CA ASN A 300 11.61 -66.40 60.36
C ASN A 300 12.91 -66.50 61.19
N PRO A 301 13.83 -65.53 61.06
CA PRO A 301 15.14 -65.61 61.69
C PRO A 301 15.14 -65.40 63.22
N CYS A 302 14.10 -64.76 63.77
CA CYS A 302 14.00 -64.51 65.20
C CYS A 302 13.45 -65.73 65.93
N LEU A 303 14.20 -66.22 66.92
CA LEU A 303 13.84 -67.41 67.69
C LEU A 303 12.94 -67.06 68.87
N TYR A 304 12.29 -68.08 69.44
CA TYR A 304 11.55 -68.03 70.71
C TYR A 304 10.55 -66.87 70.80
N ASP A 305 9.66 -66.75 69.81
CA ASP A 305 8.62 -65.72 69.70
C ASP A 305 9.15 -64.27 69.60
N GLY A 306 10.41 -64.08 69.18
CA GLY A 306 10.95 -62.78 68.82
C GLY A 306 10.23 -62.16 67.62
N THR A 307 9.93 -60.87 67.70
CA THR A 307 9.27 -60.13 66.59
C THR A 307 10.33 -59.65 65.60
N CYS A 308 10.24 -60.07 64.35
CA CYS A 308 11.15 -59.65 63.30
C CYS A 308 10.69 -58.34 62.65
N HIS A 309 11.62 -57.40 62.51
CA HIS A 309 11.45 -56.16 61.75
C HIS A 309 12.41 -56.14 60.57
N ASP A 310 11.82 -56.09 59.38
CA ASP A 310 12.52 -55.99 58.11
C ASP A 310 13.26 -54.65 57.98
N GLN A 311 14.45 -54.68 57.39
CA GLN A 311 15.29 -53.50 57.12
C GLN A 311 15.90 -53.63 55.72
N THR A 312 16.48 -52.56 55.17
CA THR A 312 17.15 -52.68 53.87
C THR A 312 18.39 -53.55 53.98
N ASN A 313 18.40 -54.70 53.28
CA ASN A 313 19.49 -55.68 53.28
C ASN A 313 19.78 -56.26 54.68
N GLY A 314 18.74 -56.53 55.46
CA GLY A 314 18.89 -57.06 56.81
C GLY A 314 17.61 -57.00 57.64
N TYR A 315 17.70 -57.42 58.89
CA TYR A 315 16.55 -57.40 59.80
C TYR A 315 17.01 -57.18 61.23
N THR A 316 16.08 -56.79 62.10
CA THR A 316 16.28 -56.69 63.54
C THR A 316 15.24 -57.52 64.27
N CYS A 317 15.69 -58.32 65.25
CA CYS A 317 14.81 -59.06 66.14
C CYS A 317 14.55 -58.28 67.42
N ILE A 318 13.28 -58.05 67.75
CA ILE A 318 12.86 -57.55 69.05
C ILE A 318 12.56 -58.74 69.95
N CYS A 319 13.39 -58.91 70.98
CA CYS A 319 13.32 -60.06 71.87
C CYS A 319 12.28 -59.89 72.99
N PRO A 320 11.65 -61.00 73.42
CA PRO A 320 10.87 -61.04 74.67
C PRO A 320 11.73 -60.66 75.89
N PHE A 321 11.07 -60.28 76.99
CA PHE A 321 11.70 -59.67 78.17
C PHE A 321 12.74 -60.56 78.89
N ASP A 322 12.73 -61.87 78.64
CA ASP A 322 13.61 -62.87 79.22
C ASP A 322 14.72 -63.33 78.26
N ARG A 323 14.86 -62.69 77.09
CA ARG A 323 15.78 -63.10 76.02
C ARG A 323 16.66 -61.95 75.53
N THR A 324 17.87 -62.27 75.05
CA THR A 324 18.78 -61.35 74.36
C THR A 324 19.56 -62.07 73.26
N GLY A 325 20.43 -61.37 72.54
CA GLY A 325 21.13 -61.87 71.34
C GLY A 325 20.52 -61.37 70.03
N ILE A 326 21.22 -61.56 68.91
CA ILE A 326 20.83 -61.04 67.59
C ILE A 326 19.58 -61.77 67.07
N TYR A 327 19.41 -63.05 67.44
CA TYR A 327 18.30 -63.91 67.07
C TYR A 327 17.40 -64.24 68.26
N CYS A 328 17.54 -63.55 69.40
CA CYS A 328 16.87 -63.84 70.67
C CYS A 328 17.19 -65.23 71.25
N GLU A 329 18.37 -65.75 70.92
CA GLU A 329 18.81 -67.10 71.23
C GLU A 329 19.25 -67.30 72.69
N THR A 330 19.64 -66.23 73.39
CA THR A 330 20.18 -66.32 74.75
C THR A 330 19.13 -65.96 75.80
N GLY A 331 19.04 -66.75 76.87
CA GLY A 331 18.18 -66.45 78.02
C GLY A 331 18.88 -65.48 78.99
N ILE A 332 18.11 -64.57 79.58
CA ILE A 332 18.61 -63.67 80.62
C ILE A 332 18.48 -64.37 81.97
N ASP A 333 19.60 -64.74 82.58
CA ASP A 333 19.63 -65.34 83.91
C ASP A 333 19.48 -64.26 85.00
N ASN A 334 18.27 -64.16 85.57
CA ASN A 334 17.94 -63.24 86.65
C ASN A 334 18.42 -63.68 88.04
N SER A 335 19.19 -64.78 88.16
CA SER A 335 19.66 -65.28 89.46
C SER A 335 20.73 -64.42 90.13
N THR A 336 21.36 -63.46 89.44
CA THR A 336 22.31 -62.49 90.03
C THR A 336 21.65 -61.40 90.88
N PHE A 337 20.34 -61.15 90.75
CA PHE A 337 19.67 -60.04 91.43
C PHE A 337 19.40 -60.26 92.92
N ASN A 338 19.38 -61.51 93.40
CA ASN A 338 19.15 -61.82 94.82
C ASN A 338 20.39 -61.58 95.71
N SER A 339 21.55 -61.25 95.13
CA SER A 339 22.80 -60.97 95.87
C SER A 339 23.02 -59.47 96.17
N LEU A 340 22.20 -58.58 95.59
CA LEU A 340 22.36 -57.13 95.63
C LEU A 340 21.76 -56.49 96.91
N CYS A 341 20.62 -56.99 97.38
CA CYS A 341 20.03 -56.54 98.66
C CYS A 341 20.64 -57.34 99.82
N LYS A 342 21.35 -56.64 100.71
CA LYS A 342 22.02 -57.26 101.87
C LYS A 342 21.06 -57.42 103.05
N ASN A 343 21.48 -58.19 104.06
CA ASN A 343 20.78 -58.34 105.35
C ASN A 343 19.30 -58.75 105.26
N GLY A 344 18.97 -59.64 104.32
CA GLY A 344 17.62 -60.18 104.15
C GLY A 344 16.61 -59.21 103.49
N GLY A 345 17.09 -58.12 102.87
CA GLY A 345 16.25 -57.24 102.06
C GLY A 345 15.70 -57.94 100.82
N ILE A 346 14.46 -57.64 100.45
CA ILE A 346 13.79 -58.23 99.28
C ILE A 346 14.11 -57.36 98.05
N CYS A 347 14.67 -57.97 97.01
CA CYS A 347 14.96 -57.30 95.76
C CYS A 347 13.69 -57.14 94.92
N ILE A 348 13.40 -55.91 94.49
CA ILE A 348 12.28 -55.57 93.62
C ILE A 348 12.85 -54.98 92.34
N ALA A 349 12.69 -55.68 91.22
CA ALA A 349 13.15 -55.20 89.91
C ALA A 349 12.22 -54.08 89.40
N LEU A 350 12.82 -52.97 88.96
CA LEU A 350 12.14 -51.81 88.36
C LEU A 350 12.53 -51.61 86.87
N GLY A 351 13.43 -52.43 86.32
CA GLY A 351 13.84 -52.41 84.90
C GLY A 351 15.12 -53.22 84.63
N VAL A 352 15.59 -53.23 83.37
CA VAL A 352 16.70 -54.08 82.84
C VAL A 352 18.02 -53.95 83.62
N TYR A 353 18.28 -52.77 84.22
CA TYR A 353 19.43 -52.54 85.12
C TYR A 353 19.04 -51.82 86.42
N ASN A 354 17.74 -51.64 86.66
CA ASN A 354 17.23 -50.89 87.80
C ASN A 354 16.53 -51.83 88.76
N TYR A 355 17.00 -51.83 89.99
CA TYR A 355 16.39 -52.55 91.10
C TYR A 355 16.27 -51.61 92.29
N THR A 356 15.34 -51.92 93.17
CA THR A 356 15.28 -51.31 94.50
C THR A 356 15.23 -52.41 95.54
N CYS A 357 15.85 -52.17 96.68
CA CYS A 357 15.82 -53.09 97.81
C CYS A 357 14.81 -52.61 98.84
N ASN A 358 13.85 -53.47 99.16
CA ASN A 358 12.95 -53.22 100.29
C ASN A 358 13.59 -53.74 101.58
N CYS A 359 14.00 -52.81 102.45
CA CYS A 359 14.76 -53.13 103.66
C CYS A 359 13.88 -53.55 104.82
N THR A 360 14.40 -54.45 105.66
CA THR A 360 13.73 -54.83 106.91
C THR A 360 13.82 -53.69 107.93
N VAL A 361 12.90 -53.63 108.89
CA VAL A 361 12.73 -52.51 109.86
C VAL A 361 13.96 -52.18 110.72
N LYS A 362 15.04 -52.98 110.66
CA LYS A 362 16.30 -52.76 111.38
C LYS A 362 17.44 -52.28 110.49
N THR A 363 17.20 -52.16 109.18
CA THR A 363 18.22 -51.86 108.17
C THR A 363 17.79 -50.70 107.26
N TYR A 364 18.76 -49.95 106.74
CA TYR A 364 18.51 -48.83 105.83
C TYR A 364 19.64 -48.67 104.80
N GLY A 365 19.43 -47.83 103.79
CA GLY A 365 20.31 -47.65 102.64
C GLY A 365 19.78 -48.35 101.39
N ASN A 366 20.25 -47.93 100.21
CA ASN A 366 19.70 -48.35 98.92
C ASN A 366 19.78 -49.87 98.65
N ASN A 367 20.72 -50.55 99.31
CA ASN A 367 20.91 -51.99 99.24
C ASN A 367 20.75 -52.68 100.61
N CYS A 368 20.10 -52.01 101.58
CA CYS A 368 19.89 -52.50 102.96
C CYS A 368 21.18 -52.83 103.72
N GLN A 369 22.25 -52.10 103.42
CA GLN A 369 23.59 -52.40 103.89
C GLN A 369 23.91 -51.89 105.31
N TYR A 370 23.11 -50.98 105.89
CA TYR A 370 23.37 -50.38 107.21
C TYR A 370 22.35 -50.83 108.26
N GLU A 371 22.82 -51.10 109.49
CA GLU A 371 21.98 -51.43 110.65
C GLU A 371 21.80 -50.22 111.58
N ILE A 372 20.62 -50.06 112.17
CA ILE A 372 20.31 -48.92 113.06
C ILE A 372 20.76 -49.23 114.50
N SER A 373 21.83 -48.58 114.97
CA SER A 373 22.33 -48.68 116.36
C SER A 373 21.76 -47.59 117.27
N ARG A 374 21.39 -47.96 118.51
CA ARG A 374 20.87 -47.02 119.53
C ARG A 374 21.98 -46.57 120.48
N CYS A 375 22.17 -45.25 120.60
CA CYS A 375 22.86 -44.47 121.65
C CYS A 375 24.24 -43.85 121.33
N ALA A 376 24.27 -42.50 121.20
CA ALA A 376 25.27 -41.59 121.78
C ALA A 376 24.62 -40.18 121.95
N SER A 377 24.84 -39.52 123.08
CA SER A 377 23.92 -38.56 123.75
C SER A 377 24.44 -37.11 123.95
N ASN A 378 23.53 -36.13 123.70
CA ASN A 378 23.30 -34.80 124.38
C ASN A 378 24.32 -33.62 124.22
N PRO A 379 23.97 -32.32 124.47
CA PRO A 379 22.86 -31.45 123.99
C PRO A 379 23.31 -29.98 123.53
N CYS A 380 22.48 -29.33 122.68
CA CYS A 380 22.19 -27.87 122.37
C CYS A 380 23.23 -26.73 122.09
N GLN A 381 22.88 -25.90 121.08
CA GLN A 381 22.96 -24.40 120.86
C GLN A 381 23.57 -24.04 119.47
N HIS A 382 22.89 -23.35 118.55
CA HIS A 382 22.25 -22.03 118.62
C HIS A 382 20.83 -21.96 118.02
#